data_AF-A0ABD3PUL3-F1
#
_entry.id   AF-A0ABD3PUL3-F1
#
_cell.length_a   1.000
_cell.length_b   1.000
_cell.length_c   1.000
_cell.angle_alpha   90.00
_cell.angle_beta   90.00
_cell.angle_gamma   90.00
#
_symmetry.space_group_name_H-M   'P 1'
#
loop_
_entity.id
_entity.type
_entity.pdbx_description
1 polymer ?
#
loop_
_entity_poly.entity_id
_entity_poly.type
_entity_poly.pdbx_seq_one_letter_code
_entity_poly.pdbx_strand_id
1 'polypeptide(L)'
;MNTGTTAQTRKAEEQKKQEKLAKKALMKAKKAEQEALFGEALLAVSKKGGNVLDNKSGKVEAKGRDHDDGEKKGGTSRAMKMMFQMDAKEMEERLKEDPNYVPTLEDKVEAERQKKLEELKASGKKGTPVTEASFKEWQERKRKRKEAETKKKVDAEMKKKKGGKGLSVLSGRELYDYKKELFKDQDDDDVAVDGASANVEAVAEKVQKDLFLDGDVDDLDDLDDD
;
A
#
# COMPACT_ATOMS: atom_id res chain seq x y z
N MET A 1 -45.86 -42.10 21.57
CA MET A 1 -44.57 -42.51 22.17
C MET A 1 -43.64 -41.31 22.11
N ASN A 2 -43.21 -40.76 23.25
CA ASN A 2 -42.31 -39.60 23.31
C ASN A 2 -40.86 -40.08 23.22
N THR A 3 -40.21 -39.85 22.08
CA THR A 3 -38.78 -40.08 21.89
C THR A 3 -38.00 -38.91 22.50
N GLY A 4 -37.76 -39.00 23.82
CA GLY A 4 -36.93 -38.02 24.52
C GLY A 4 -35.54 -37.93 23.90
N THR A 5 -35.20 -36.77 23.37
CA THR A 5 -33.85 -36.45 22.86
C THR A 5 -32.81 -36.72 23.95
N THR A 6 -31.84 -37.56 23.62
CA THR A 6 -30.79 -38.01 24.54
C THR A 6 -29.86 -36.84 24.92
N ALA A 7 -29.19 -36.92 26.07
CA ALA A 7 -28.31 -35.86 26.54
C ALA A 7 -27.18 -35.51 25.54
N GLN A 8 -26.76 -36.48 24.72
CA GLN A 8 -25.75 -36.28 23.68
C GLN A 8 -26.29 -35.46 22.50
N THR A 9 -27.55 -35.64 22.08
CA THR A 9 -28.12 -34.86 20.98
C THR A 9 -28.30 -33.38 21.36
N ARG A 10 -28.64 -33.10 22.63
CA ARG A 10 -28.73 -31.71 23.14
C ARG A 10 -27.37 -31.01 23.14
N LYS A 11 -26.31 -31.69 23.57
CA LYS A 11 -24.94 -31.15 23.51
C LYS A 11 -24.49 -30.87 22.08
N ALA A 12 -24.80 -31.77 21.15
CA ALA A 12 -24.47 -31.57 19.73
C ALA A 12 -25.25 -30.41 19.10
N GLU A 13 -26.51 -30.20 19.49
CA GLU A 13 -27.32 -29.06 19.04
C GLU A 13 -26.83 -27.72 19.62
N GLU A 14 -26.43 -27.71 20.89
CA GLU A 14 -25.83 -26.54 21.54
C GLU A 14 -24.49 -26.15 20.88
N GLN A 15 -23.63 -27.13 20.59
CA GLN A 15 -22.38 -26.90 19.87
C GLN A 15 -22.64 -26.32 18.47
N LYS A 16 -23.55 -26.90 17.69
CA LYS A 16 -23.93 -26.35 16.37
C LYS A 16 -24.49 -24.94 16.46
N LYS A 17 -25.23 -24.61 17.53
CA LYS A 17 -25.75 -23.26 17.77
C LYS A 17 -24.62 -22.29 18.09
N GLN A 18 -23.66 -22.69 18.94
CA GLN A 18 -22.48 -21.90 19.27
C GLN A 18 -21.60 -21.65 18.04
N GLU A 19 -21.33 -22.68 17.23
CA GLU A 19 -20.57 -22.55 15.98
C GLU A 19 -21.23 -21.60 14.98
N LYS A 20 -22.57 -21.67 14.85
CA LYS A 20 -23.32 -20.74 13.99
C LYS A 20 -23.21 -19.29 14.47
N LEU A 21 -23.24 -19.06 15.79
CA LEU A 21 -23.06 -17.74 16.37
C LEU A 21 -21.63 -17.23 16.17
N ALA A 22 -20.62 -18.08 16.39
CA ALA A 22 -19.22 -17.76 16.16
C ALA A 22 -18.95 -17.42 14.69
N LYS A 23 -19.51 -18.18 13.74
CA LYS A 23 -19.38 -17.91 12.30
C LYS A 23 -20.05 -16.59 11.91
N LYS A 24 -21.22 -16.28 12.47
CA LYS A 24 -21.90 -14.99 12.25
C LYS A 24 -21.08 -13.82 12.81
N ALA A 25 -20.49 -13.98 14.00
CA ALA A 25 -19.62 -12.97 14.60
C ALA A 25 -18.37 -12.73 13.74
N LEU A 26 -17.72 -13.80 13.26
CA LEU A 26 -16.56 -13.71 12.37
C LEU A 26 -16.90 -13.01 11.05
N MET A 27 -18.03 -13.36 10.42
CA MET A 27 -18.47 -12.69 9.19
C MET A 27 -18.81 -11.21 9.43
N LYS A 28 -19.41 -10.87 10.58
CA LYS A 28 -19.67 -9.48 10.96
C LYS A 28 -18.37 -8.70 11.19
N ALA A 29 -17.39 -9.31 11.84
CA ALA A 29 -16.06 -8.71 12.05
C ALA A 29 -15.34 -8.47 10.71
N LYS A 30 -15.30 -9.48 9.82
CA LYS A 30 -14.74 -9.33 8.47
C LYS A 30 -15.42 -8.23 7.66
N LYS A 31 -16.76 -8.13 7.75
CA LYS A 31 -17.50 -7.07 7.07
C LYS A 31 -17.17 -5.70 7.65
N ALA A 32 -17.06 -5.58 8.98
CA ALA A 32 -16.68 -4.34 9.64
C ALA A 32 -15.24 -3.93 9.31
N GLU A 33 -14.30 -4.88 9.21
CA GLU A 33 -12.92 -4.62 8.76
C GLU A 33 -12.89 -4.15 7.30
N GLN A 34 -13.67 -4.79 6.41
CA GLN A 34 -13.81 -4.34 5.02
C GLN A 34 -14.44 -2.94 4.94
N GLU A 35 -15.49 -2.68 5.72
CA GLU A 35 -16.15 -1.38 5.74
C GLU A 35 -15.25 -0.29 6.33
N ALA A 36 -14.40 -0.60 7.31
CA ALA A 36 -13.39 0.33 7.81
C ALA A 36 -12.28 0.58 6.77
N LEU A 37 -11.79 -0.46 6.10
CA LEU A 37 -10.72 -0.35 5.10
C LEU A 37 -11.17 0.34 3.81
N PHE A 38 -12.41 0.11 3.37
CA PHE A 38 -12.92 0.60 2.09
C PHE A 38 -13.97 1.73 2.22
N GLY A 39 -14.65 1.84 3.35
CA GLY A 39 -15.63 2.90 3.60
C GLY A 39 -14.99 4.27 3.74
N GLU A 40 -13.81 4.37 4.37
CA GLU A 40 -13.04 5.62 4.42
C GLU A 40 -12.59 6.06 3.02
N ALA A 41 -12.18 5.10 2.16
CA ALA A 41 -11.79 5.36 0.79
C ALA A 41 -12.97 5.79 -0.12
N LEU A 42 -14.18 5.26 0.10
CA LEU A 42 -15.37 5.61 -0.68
C LEU A 42 -16.03 6.93 -0.22
N LEU A 43 -16.04 7.23 1.09
CA LEU A 43 -16.54 8.50 1.62
C LEU A 43 -15.63 9.69 1.31
N ALA A 44 -14.33 9.45 1.07
CA ALA A 44 -13.41 10.48 0.60
C ALA A 44 -13.72 10.93 -0.84
N VAL A 45 -14.31 10.07 -1.67
CA VAL A 45 -14.69 10.42 -3.05
C VAL A 45 -16.05 11.13 -3.12
N SER A 46 -16.99 10.84 -2.20
CA SER A 46 -18.31 11.50 -2.20
C SER A 46 -18.30 12.93 -1.62
N LYS A 47 -17.23 13.36 -0.95
CA LYS A 47 -17.15 14.72 -0.39
C LYS A 47 -16.92 15.83 -1.44
N LYS A 48 -16.68 15.48 -2.71
CA LYS A 48 -16.51 16.43 -3.82
C LYS A 48 -17.57 16.29 -4.93
N GLY A 49 -18.79 15.91 -4.57
CA GLY A 49 -19.91 15.87 -5.52
C GLY A 49 -21.26 15.66 -4.86
N GLY A 50 -21.93 16.77 -4.54
CA GLY A 50 -23.39 16.92 -4.48
C GLY A 50 -24.23 15.84 -3.78
N ASN A 51 -24.68 16.15 -2.57
CA ASN A 51 -25.87 15.56 -1.96
C ASN A 51 -27.12 15.90 -2.80
N VAL A 52 -27.49 15.04 -3.75
CA VAL A 52 -28.85 15.01 -4.32
C VAL A 52 -29.17 13.56 -4.66
N LEU A 53 -29.65 12.78 -3.69
CA LEU A 53 -30.42 11.56 -3.96
C LEU A 53 -31.34 11.32 -2.76
N ASP A 54 -32.60 11.72 -2.95
CA ASP A 54 -33.73 11.56 -2.04
C ASP A 54 -33.92 10.09 -1.61
N ASN A 55 -34.02 9.88 -0.30
CA ASN A 55 -34.29 8.59 0.34
C ASN A 55 -35.74 8.07 0.16
N LYS A 56 -36.45 8.48 -0.90
CA LYS A 56 -37.84 8.06 -1.17
C LYS A 56 -38.08 7.41 -2.53
N SER A 57 -37.08 7.30 -3.39
CA SER A 57 -37.19 6.58 -4.66
C SER A 57 -35.90 5.83 -4.95
N GLY A 58 -35.83 4.54 -4.59
CA GLY A 58 -34.57 3.84 -4.85
C GLY A 58 -34.41 2.40 -4.38
N LYS A 59 -35.45 1.73 -3.88
CA LYS A 59 -35.44 0.25 -3.82
C LYS A 59 -35.71 -0.32 -5.22
N VAL A 60 -34.83 0.03 -6.16
CA VAL A 60 -34.70 -0.76 -7.38
C VAL A 60 -33.79 -1.91 -7.00
N GLU A 61 -34.40 -2.97 -6.47
CA GLU A 61 -33.74 -4.27 -6.45
C GLU A 61 -33.30 -4.52 -7.90
N ALA A 62 -31.99 -4.59 -8.12
CA ALA A 62 -31.42 -4.85 -9.44
C ALA A 62 -31.89 -6.24 -9.86
N LYS A 63 -33.06 -6.28 -10.50
CA LYS A 63 -33.60 -7.44 -11.19
C LYS A 63 -32.60 -7.72 -12.30
N GLY A 64 -31.71 -8.69 -12.05
CA GLY A 64 -30.69 -9.08 -13.02
C GLY A 64 -31.35 -9.38 -14.36
N ARG A 65 -30.62 -9.14 -15.45
CA ARG A 65 -31.06 -9.34 -16.84
C ARG A 65 -31.65 -10.73 -17.13
N ASP A 66 -31.41 -11.70 -16.24
CA ASP A 66 -31.83 -13.10 -16.37
C ASP A 66 -33.08 -13.45 -15.54
N HIS A 67 -33.71 -12.51 -14.82
CA HIS A 67 -34.81 -12.85 -13.91
C HIS A 67 -36.13 -13.19 -14.64
N ASP A 68 -36.36 -12.73 -15.88
CA ASP A 68 -37.61 -12.98 -16.61
C ASP A 68 -37.49 -13.92 -17.83
N ASP A 69 -36.35 -14.59 -18.04
CA ASP A 69 -36.18 -15.57 -19.13
C ASP A 69 -36.67 -16.98 -18.75
N GLY A 70 -37.87 -17.04 -18.20
CA GLY A 70 -38.68 -18.25 -18.17
C GLY A 70 -39.34 -18.45 -19.54
N GLU A 71 -39.00 -19.56 -20.21
CA GLU A 71 -39.66 -20.07 -21.42
C GLU A 71 -39.27 -19.43 -22.77
N LYS A 72 -38.01 -19.59 -23.18
CA LYS A 72 -37.58 -20.07 -24.53
C LYS A 72 -36.06 -20.03 -24.64
N LYS A 73 -35.38 -21.09 -24.18
CA LYS A 73 -33.96 -21.29 -24.49
C LYS A 73 -33.82 -21.77 -25.93
N GLY A 74 -33.88 -20.83 -26.87
CA GLY A 74 -33.37 -21.04 -28.22
C GLY A 74 -31.88 -21.33 -28.12
N GLY A 75 -31.47 -22.57 -28.33
CA GLY A 75 -30.06 -22.94 -28.32
C GLY A 75 -29.31 -22.11 -29.35
N THR A 76 -28.44 -21.20 -28.90
CA THR A 76 -27.43 -20.56 -29.75
C THR A 76 -26.71 -21.65 -30.52
N SER A 77 -26.89 -21.63 -31.84
CA SER A 77 -26.37 -22.67 -32.72
C SER A 77 -24.85 -22.80 -32.54
N ARG A 78 -24.34 -24.03 -32.66
CA ARG A 78 -22.91 -24.33 -32.49
C ARG A 78 -22.00 -23.48 -33.39
N ALA A 79 -22.50 -23.04 -34.54
CA ALA A 79 -21.84 -22.11 -35.44
C ALA A 79 -21.71 -20.69 -34.85
N MET A 80 -22.77 -20.17 -34.23
CA MET A 80 -22.76 -18.87 -33.58
C MET A 80 -21.79 -18.87 -32.39
N LYS A 81 -21.73 -19.98 -31.64
CA LYS A 81 -20.75 -20.16 -30.55
C LYS A 81 -19.29 -20.19 -31.04
N MET A 82 -19.02 -20.70 -32.24
CA MET A 82 -17.68 -20.69 -32.84
C MET A 82 -17.31 -19.28 -33.36
N MET A 83 -18.26 -18.51 -33.87
CA MET A 83 -18.06 -17.08 -34.22
C MET A 83 -17.66 -16.25 -32.99
N PHE A 84 -18.38 -16.39 -31.87
CA PHE A 84 -18.04 -15.67 -30.64
C PHE A 84 -16.71 -16.11 -29.99
N GLN A 85 -16.13 -17.24 -30.41
CA GLN A 85 -14.80 -17.68 -29.96
C GLN A 85 -13.66 -17.25 -30.89
N MET A 86 -13.96 -16.88 -32.14
CA MET A 86 -12.95 -16.31 -33.04
C MET A 86 -12.61 -14.84 -32.72
N ASP A 87 -13.49 -14.10 -32.06
CA ASP A 87 -13.45 -12.62 -32.08
C ASP A 87 -13.05 -11.94 -30.76
N ALA A 88 -12.22 -12.54 -29.92
CA ALA A 88 -11.59 -11.79 -28.82
C ALA A 88 -10.24 -11.21 -29.25
N LYS A 89 -9.41 -12.04 -29.90
CA LYS A 89 -8.08 -11.66 -30.35
C LYS A 89 -8.12 -10.79 -31.61
N GLU A 90 -8.99 -11.12 -32.55
CA GLU A 90 -9.14 -10.38 -33.80
C GLU A 90 -9.78 -9.00 -33.56
N MET A 91 -10.68 -8.89 -32.57
CA MET A 91 -11.21 -7.60 -32.11
C MET A 91 -10.16 -6.76 -31.34
N GLU A 92 -9.28 -7.40 -30.55
CA GLU A 92 -8.18 -6.70 -29.88
C GLU A 92 -7.16 -6.15 -30.89
N GLU A 93 -6.82 -6.94 -31.92
CA GLU A 93 -5.95 -6.50 -33.02
C GLU A 93 -6.59 -5.35 -33.81
N ARG A 94 -7.90 -5.44 -34.10
CA ARG A 94 -8.64 -4.38 -34.79
C ARG A 94 -8.78 -3.10 -33.96
N LEU A 95 -9.00 -3.20 -32.65
CA LEU A 95 -8.98 -2.03 -31.76
C LEU A 95 -7.59 -1.41 -31.69
N LYS A 96 -6.53 -2.22 -31.76
CA LYS A 96 -5.14 -1.74 -31.73
C LYS A 96 -4.70 -1.05 -33.04
N GLU A 97 -5.34 -1.38 -34.16
CA GLU A 97 -5.13 -0.74 -35.46
C GLU A 97 -5.80 0.65 -35.56
N ASP A 98 -6.77 0.96 -34.70
CA ASP A 98 -7.38 2.28 -34.67
C ASP A 98 -6.35 3.33 -34.20
N PRO A 99 -6.09 4.38 -34.99
CA PRO A 99 -5.09 5.40 -34.65
C PRO A 99 -5.46 6.26 -33.43
N ASN A 100 -6.68 6.10 -32.91
CA ASN A 100 -7.16 6.75 -31.69
C ASN A 100 -7.22 5.82 -30.48
N TYR A 101 -6.74 4.57 -30.61
CA TYR A 101 -6.70 3.65 -29.50
C TYR A 101 -5.62 4.06 -28.49
N VAL A 102 -6.04 4.28 -27.25
CA VAL A 102 -5.14 4.55 -26.13
C VAL A 102 -5.08 3.28 -25.28
N PRO A 103 -3.95 2.54 -25.29
CA PRO A 103 -3.81 1.34 -24.49
C PRO A 103 -4.03 1.64 -23.01
N THR A 104 -4.99 0.94 -22.44
CA THR A 104 -5.34 1.05 -21.03
C THR A 104 -4.26 0.42 -20.16
N LEU A 105 -4.33 0.64 -18.85
CA LEU A 105 -3.39 -0.03 -17.93
C LEU A 105 -3.64 -1.53 -17.91
N GLU A 106 -4.90 -1.93 -18.06
CA GLU A 106 -5.37 -3.31 -18.16
C GLU A 106 -4.74 -4.02 -19.37
N ASP A 107 -4.71 -3.37 -20.53
CA ASP A 107 -4.10 -3.93 -21.75
C ASP A 107 -2.60 -4.14 -21.58
N LYS A 108 -1.92 -3.19 -20.94
CA LYS A 108 -0.48 -3.29 -20.66
C LYS A 108 -0.20 -4.45 -19.70
N VAL A 109 -1.02 -4.62 -18.67
CA VAL A 109 -0.90 -5.71 -17.71
C VAL A 109 -1.15 -7.07 -18.37
N GLU A 110 -2.17 -7.19 -19.23
CA GLU A 110 -2.47 -8.45 -19.93
C GLU A 110 -1.37 -8.78 -20.96
N ALA A 111 -0.85 -7.79 -21.70
CA ALA A 111 0.28 -7.97 -22.59
C ALA A 111 1.54 -8.46 -21.85
N GLU A 112 1.86 -7.88 -20.69
CA GLU A 112 2.97 -8.35 -19.85
C GLU A 112 2.73 -9.77 -19.30
N ARG A 113 1.49 -10.10 -18.96
CA ARG A 113 1.12 -11.44 -18.48
C ARG A 113 1.33 -12.48 -19.57
N GLN A 114 0.88 -12.21 -20.79
CA GLN A 114 1.08 -13.11 -21.93
C GLN A 114 2.56 -13.31 -22.22
N LYS A 115 3.34 -12.22 -22.26
CA LYS A 115 4.80 -12.29 -22.44
C LYS A 115 5.48 -13.17 -21.38
N LYS A 116 5.14 -12.99 -20.10
CA LYS A 116 5.70 -13.83 -19.02
C LYS A 116 5.26 -15.29 -19.12
N LEU A 117 4.04 -15.57 -19.57
CA LEU A 117 3.58 -16.94 -19.81
C LEU A 117 4.35 -17.59 -20.96
N GLU A 118 4.62 -16.86 -22.03
CA GLU A 118 5.45 -17.33 -23.14
C GLU A 118 6.90 -17.57 -22.70
N GLU A 119 7.50 -16.67 -21.93
CA GLU A 119 8.84 -16.86 -21.35
C GLU A 119 8.91 -18.08 -20.43
N LEU A 120 7.87 -18.33 -19.61
CA LEU A 120 7.78 -19.50 -18.76
C LEU A 120 7.62 -20.80 -19.58
N LYS A 121 6.79 -20.77 -20.62
CA LYS A 121 6.65 -21.89 -21.56
C LYS A 121 7.97 -22.18 -22.29
N ALA A 122 8.64 -21.14 -22.78
CA ALA A 122 9.93 -21.24 -23.48
C ALA A 122 11.05 -21.75 -22.58
N SER A 123 11.08 -21.32 -21.31
CA SER A 123 12.03 -21.81 -20.31
C SER A 123 11.66 -23.18 -19.72
N GLY A 124 10.53 -23.77 -20.12
CA GLY A 124 10.05 -25.07 -19.63
C GLY A 124 9.62 -25.08 -18.15
N LYS A 125 9.52 -23.91 -17.50
CA LYS A 125 9.17 -23.78 -16.09
C LYS A 125 7.68 -23.51 -15.94
N LYS A 126 6.98 -24.30 -15.13
CA LYS A 126 5.52 -24.19 -14.92
C LYS A 126 5.09 -23.09 -13.94
N GLY A 127 5.96 -22.11 -13.67
CA GLY A 127 5.75 -21.08 -12.66
C GLY A 127 5.83 -21.62 -11.23
N THR A 128 5.94 -20.73 -10.24
CA THR A 128 5.86 -21.09 -8.82
C THR A 128 4.40 -20.99 -8.38
N PRO A 129 3.79 -22.07 -7.83
CA PRO A 129 2.42 -21.99 -7.35
C PRO A 129 2.34 -20.99 -6.20
N VAL A 130 1.27 -20.18 -6.18
CA VAL A 130 1.01 -19.19 -5.13
C VAL A 130 0.40 -19.93 -3.94
N THR A 131 1.25 -20.52 -3.10
CA THR A 131 0.89 -21.16 -1.84
C THR A 131 1.28 -20.24 -0.69
N GLU A 132 0.76 -20.48 0.51
CA GLU A 132 1.14 -19.68 1.68
C GLU A 132 2.64 -19.74 1.97
N ALA A 133 3.26 -20.92 1.75
CA ALA A 133 4.70 -21.10 1.92
C ALA A 133 5.50 -20.27 0.89
N SER A 134 5.17 -20.36 -0.41
CA SER A 134 5.88 -19.62 -1.45
C SER A 134 5.64 -18.10 -1.35
N PHE A 135 4.47 -17.70 -0.86
CA PHE A 135 4.16 -16.30 -0.59
C PHE A 135 4.97 -15.75 0.59
N LYS A 136 5.10 -16.50 1.69
CA LYS A 136 5.96 -16.12 2.83
C LYS A 136 7.42 -15.99 2.40
N GLU A 137 7.95 -16.95 1.65
CA GLU A 137 9.29 -16.86 1.08
C GLU A 137 9.47 -15.64 0.18
N TRP A 138 8.46 -15.31 -0.63
CA TRP A 138 8.47 -14.10 -1.46
C TRP A 138 8.45 -12.83 -0.61
N GLN A 139 7.64 -12.78 0.44
CA GLN A 139 7.59 -11.65 1.37
C GLN A 139 8.94 -11.44 2.07
N GLU A 140 9.56 -12.52 2.57
CA GLU A 140 10.89 -12.47 3.19
C GLU A 140 11.95 -12.02 2.19
N ARG A 141 11.93 -12.55 0.95
CA ARG A 141 12.82 -12.14 -0.13
C ARG A 141 12.65 -10.66 -0.48
N LYS A 142 11.40 -10.19 -0.53
CA LYS A 142 11.06 -8.78 -0.78
C LYS A 142 11.56 -7.89 0.36
N ARG A 143 11.36 -8.30 1.62
CA ARG A 143 11.85 -7.58 2.80
C ARG A 143 13.37 -7.48 2.78
N LYS A 144 14.07 -8.60 2.57
CA LYS A 144 15.53 -8.65 2.46
C LYS A 144 16.07 -7.81 1.29
N ARG A 145 15.37 -7.78 0.16
CA ARG A 145 15.73 -6.92 -0.98
C ARG A 145 15.62 -5.45 -0.60
N LYS A 146 14.52 -5.05 0.07
CA LYS A 146 14.34 -3.67 0.55
C LYS A 146 15.44 -3.29 1.54
N GLU A 147 15.71 -4.13 2.54
CA GLU A 147 16.78 -3.91 3.52
C GLU A 147 18.15 -3.76 2.85
N ALA A 148 18.46 -4.57 1.85
CA ALA A 148 19.72 -4.48 1.11
C ALA A 148 19.82 -3.20 0.24
N GLU A 149 18.72 -2.77 -0.38
CA GLU A 149 18.66 -1.50 -1.12
C GLU A 149 18.81 -0.30 -0.18
N THR A 150 18.15 -0.34 0.98
CA THR A 150 18.30 0.66 2.05
C THR A 150 19.73 0.72 2.55
N LYS A 151 20.34 -0.43 2.87
CA LYS A 151 21.75 -0.50 3.30
C LYS A 151 22.70 0.06 2.24
N LYS A 152 22.48 -0.27 0.96
CA LYS A 152 23.29 0.29 -0.13
C LYS A 152 23.17 1.81 -0.25
N LYS A 153 21.97 2.37 -0.06
CA LYS A 153 21.77 3.83 -0.03
C LYS A 153 22.52 4.46 1.13
N VAL A 154 22.43 3.88 2.33
CA VAL A 154 23.18 4.37 3.50
C VAL A 154 24.67 4.27 3.27
N ASP A 155 25.18 3.13 2.80
CA ASP A 155 26.61 2.94 2.55
C ASP A 155 27.12 3.90 1.47
N ALA A 156 26.31 4.23 0.47
CA ALA A 156 26.64 5.21 -0.56
C ALA A 156 26.67 6.64 -0.01
N GLU A 157 25.72 7.02 0.84
CA GLU A 157 25.70 8.33 1.50
C GLU A 157 26.83 8.47 2.54
N MET A 158 27.14 7.42 3.30
CA MET A 158 28.25 7.39 4.25
C MET A 158 29.62 7.47 3.57
N LYS A 159 29.74 7.00 2.32
CA LYS A 159 30.96 7.15 1.51
C LYS A 159 31.13 8.57 0.96
N LYS A 160 30.10 9.42 0.94
CA LYS A 160 30.23 10.85 0.59
C LYS A 160 30.84 11.59 1.79
N LYS A 161 32.16 11.70 1.79
CA LYS A 161 33.02 12.10 2.92
C LYS A 161 32.92 13.55 3.45
N LYS A 162 31.78 14.24 3.46
CA LYS A 162 31.67 15.53 4.19
C LYS A 162 30.29 15.72 4.80
N GLY A 163 30.24 15.59 6.13
CA GLY A 163 29.08 15.94 6.97
C GLY A 163 28.18 14.74 7.24
N GLY A 164 28.03 14.36 8.52
CA GLY A 164 27.18 13.27 9.00
C GLY A 164 25.67 13.42 8.76
N LYS A 165 25.28 14.14 7.71
CA LYS A 165 23.91 14.34 7.22
C LYS A 165 23.45 13.24 6.25
N GLY A 166 24.29 12.24 5.98
CA GLY A 166 23.99 11.13 5.07
C GLY A 166 22.90 10.16 5.53
N LEU A 167 22.57 10.15 6.83
CA LEU A 167 21.43 9.37 7.34
C LEU A 167 20.06 10.03 7.03
N SER A 168 20.04 11.29 6.55
CA SER A 168 18.80 12.00 6.17
C SER A 168 18.10 11.39 4.95
N VAL A 169 18.74 10.49 4.21
CA VAL A 169 18.17 9.84 3.02
C VAL A 169 17.20 8.72 3.40
N LEU A 170 17.24 8.25 4.66
CA LEU A 170 16.28 7.29 5.17
C LEU A 170 15.10 8.01 5.83
N SER A 171 13.91 7.47 5.63
CA SER A 171 12.76 7.83 6.47
C SER A 171 13.03 7.41 7.92
N GLY A 172 12.46 8.12 8.91
CA GLY A 172 12.71 7.83 10.33
C GLY A 172 12.46 6.36 10.72
N ARG A 173 11.46 5.72 10.10
CA ARG A 173 11.18 4.28 10.29
C ARG A 173 12.29 3.38 9.75
N GLU A 174 12.83 3.69 8.57
CA GLU A 174 13.93 2.92 7.98
C GLU A 174 15.24 3.14 8.76
N LEU A 175 15.41 4.32 9.34
CA LEU A 175 16.53 4.66 10.21
C LEU A 175 16.44 3.89 11.53
N TYR A 176 15.25 3.71 12.09
CA TYR A 176 15.00 2.87 13.28
C TYR A 176 15.36 1.40 13.03
N ASP A 177 14.95 0.85 11.88
CA ASP A 177 15.27 -0.53 11.52
C ASP A 177 16.78 -0.72 11.27
N TYR A 178 17.48 0.31 10.75
CA TYR A 178 18.92 0.27 10.48
C TYR A 178 19.78 0.50 11.73
N LYS A 179 19.42 1.49 12.56
CA LYS A 179 20.14 1.85 13.79
C LYS A 179 19.16 2.23 14.90
N LYS A 180 18.55 1.20 15.50
CA LYS A 180 17.59 1.32 16.61
C LYS A 180 18.16 2.08 17.82
N GLU A 181 19.47 1.99 18.03
CA GLU A 181 20.17 2.66 19.12
C GLU A 181 20.09 4.18 19.08
N LEU A 182 19.84 4.77 17.91
CA LEU A 182 19.67 6.21 17.77
C LEU A 182 18.33 6.71 18.36
N PHE A 183 17.42 5.81 18.68
CA PHE A 183 16.06 6.08 19.17
C PHE A 183 15.82 5.48 20.56
N LYS A 184 16.88 5.32 21.36
CA LYS A 184 16.71 5.07 22.79
C LYS A 184 16.32 6.41 23.41
N ASP A 185 15.11 6.50 23.95
CA ASP A 185 14.67 7.66 24.72
C ASP A 185 15.68 7.86 25.87
N GLN A 186 16.18 9.09 26.05
CA GLN A 186 17.20 9.44 27.04
C GLN A 186 16.66 9.44 28.48
N ASP A 187 15.64 8.63 28.77
CA ASP A 187 14.79 8.80 29.94
C ASP A 187 15.13 7.86 31.12
N ASP A 188 16.20 7.05 31.07
CA ASP A 188 16.43 6.07 32.16
C ASP A 188 17.88 5.85 32.64
N ASP A 189 18.87 6.67 32.26
CA ASP A 189 20.09 6.87 33.06
C ASP A 189 21.02 7.90 32.39
N ASP A 190 21.53 8.84 33.19
CA ASP A 190 22.54 9.87 32.87
C ASP A 190 22.15 11.01 31.92
N VAL A 191 21.45 12.01 32.50
CA VAL A 191 21.83 13.41 32.27
C VAL A 191 23.19 13.65 32.96
N ALA A 192 24.25 13.10 32.39
CA ALA A 192 25.60 13.63 32.59
C ALA A 192 25.88 14.62 31.46
N VAL A 193 25.21 15.78 31.53
CA VAL A 193 25.69 16.99 30.85
C VAL A 193 26.91 17.47 31.63
N ASP A 194 28.06 16.84 31.40
CA ASP A 194 29.33 17.28 31.97
C ASP A 194 30.46 17.23 30.93
N GLY A 195 30.15 17.67 29.71
CA GLY A 195 31.15 17.77 28.63
C GLY A 195 30.76 18.60 27.40
N ALA A 196 29.55 19.18 27.35
CA ALA A 196 29.07 19.90 26.16
C ALA A 196 28.78 21.40 26.38
N SER A 197 28.66 21.88 27.62
CA SER A 197 28.39 23.32 27.88
C SER A 197 29.58 24.20 27.50
N ALA A 198 30.81 23.79 27.81
CA ALA A 198 32.01 24.58 27.52
C ALA A 198 32.25 24.84 26.01
N ASN A 199 31.74 23.97 25.12
CA ASN A 199 31.96 24.11 23.68
C ASN A 199 30.86 24.95 23.02
N VAL A 200 29.63 24.90 23.53
CA VAL A 200 28.52 25.72 23.01
C VAL A 200 28.71 27.18 23.40
N GLU A 201 29.21 27.45 24.61
CA GLU A 201 29.49 28.80 25.09
C GLU A 201 30.66 29.44 24.32
N ALA A 202 31.74 28.67 24.06
CA ALA A 202 32.85 29.12 23.22
C ALA A 202 32.45 29.34 21.75
N VAL A 203 31.53 28.53 21.21
CA VAL A 203 30.98 28.73 19.87
C VAL A 203 30.04 29.93 19.82
N ALA A 204 29.24 30.16 20.87
CA ALA A 204 28.37 31.33 20.99
C ALA A 204 29.18 32.63 21.08
N GLU A 205 30.24 32.68 21.90
CA GLU A 205 31.14 33.83 21.97
C GLU A 205 31.86 34.08 20.64
N LYS A 206 32.29 33.02 19.94
CA LYS A 206 32.95 33.17 18.63
C LYS A 206 31.98 33.67 17.55
N VAL A 207 30.75 33.16 17.53
CA VAL A 207 29.71 33.63 16.60
C VAL A 207 29.31 35.06 16.93
N GLN A 208 29.21 35.43 18.21
CA GLN A 208 28.93 36.80 18.62
C GLN A 208 30.07 37.74 18.22
N LYS A 209 31.34 37.33 18.36
CA LYS A 209 32.50 38.11 17.94
C LYS A 209 32.65 38.24 16.42
N ASP A 210 32.20 37.24 15.66
CA ASP A 210 32.18 37.29 14.19
C ASP A 210 30.97 38.09 13.64
N LEU A 211 29.84 38.12 14.37
CA LEU A 211 28.65 38.89 13.97
C LEU A 211 28.67 40.35 14.42
N PHE A 212 29.31 40.64 15.55
CA PHE A 212 29.53 41.98 16.04
C PHE A 212 31.02 42.29 15.84
N LEU A 213 31.33 42.89 14.69
CA LEU A 213 32.61 43.55 14.45
C LEU A 213 32.80 44.64 15.51
N ASP A 214 33.36 44.28 16.66
CA ASP A 214 33.94 45.22 17.60
C ASP A 214 35.21 45.79 16.95
N GLY A 215 35.07 46.97 16.36
CA GLY A 215 36.19 47.90 16.10
C GLY A 215 36.79 47.84 14.71
N ASP A 216 36.17 48.55 13.77
CA ASP A 216 36.82 49.67 13.07
C ASP A 216 35.70 50.59 12.55
N VAL A 217 35.21 51.44 13.45
CA VAL A 217 34.25 52.51 13.15
C VAL A 217 34.95 53.88 13.15
N ASP A 218 36.28 53.90 13.14
CA ASP A 218 37.10 55.12 13.23
C ASP A 218 37.48 55.73 11.86
N ASP A 219 37.02 55.18 10.74
CA ASP A 219 37.33 55.69 9.37
C ASP A 219 36.13 56.36 8.67
N LEU A 220 35.17 56.93 9.43
CA LEU A 220 34.00 57.65 8.88
C LEU A 220 34.06 59.18 9.00
N ASP A 221 35.20 59.76 9.40
CA ASP A 221 35.38 61.21 9.53
C ASP A 221 36.03 61.88 8.29
N ASP A 222 36.38 61.12 7.24
CA ASP A 222 37.07 61.64 6.03
C ASP A 222 36.14 61.84 4.81
N LEU A 223 34.82 62.01 5.00
CA LEU A 223 33.84 62.06 3.89
C LEU A 223 33.09 63.41 3.73
N ASP A 224 33.72 64.51 4.12
CA ASP A 224 33.30 65.87 3.77
C ASP A 224 34.52 66.74 3.39
N ASP A 225 34.90 66.75 2.11
CA ASP A 225 35.37 67.93 1.35
C ASP A 225 35.87 67.51 -0.07
N ASP A 226 34.98 67.61 -1.08
CA ASP A 226 35.20 68.21 -2.41
C ASP A 226 34.02 67.95 -3.38
#